data_AF-A0A0C2JME0-F1
#
_entry.id   AF-A0A0C2JME0-F1
#
_cell.length_a   1.000
_cell.length_b   1.000
_cell.length_c   1.000
_cell.angle_alpha   90.00
_cell.angle_beta   90.00
_cell.angle_gamma   90.00
#
_symmetry.space_group_name_H-M   'P 1'
#
loop_
_entity.id
_entity.type
_entity.pdbx_description
1 polymer ?
#
loop_
_entity_poly.entity_id
_entity_poly.type
_entity_poly.pdbx_seq_one_letter_code
_entity_poly.pdbx_strand_id
1 'polypeptide(L)'
;MAEDNERREYLLYYIDLCESVNLIDEMGEAMMERAKMPIEFSEKERNYFSICSKNTVGRLRTSHRHLKSSTEVTADNRIKSDVVSELTEKVVNKIVKACKLVEDTLENVIYPYSQLAENKIFCHKLIADYQRYRCEVSEPKERQILMESSKKHYQTAEEMAKDLSPVDLSKLGIALNFSVFCYEIENEHKKAYDMA
;
A
#
# COMPACT_ATOMS: atom_id res chain seq x y z
N MET A 1 17.74 -17.58 17.23
CA MET A 1 16.83 -17.16 18.34
C MET A 1 17.38 -15.97 19.12
N ALA A 2 18.53 -16.06 19.81
CA ALA A 2 19.10 -14.90 20.52
C ALA A 2 19.62 -13.82 19.56
N GLU A 3 20.43 -14.21 18.57
CA GLU A 3 20.96 -13.29 17.53
C GLU A 3 19.84 -12.64 16.68
N ASP A 4 18.79 -13.39 16.35
CA ASP A 4 17.63 -12.84 15.64
C ASP A 4 16.88 -11.79 16.47
N ASN A 5 16.83 -11.95 17.79
CA ASN A 5 16.16 -10.98 18.65
C ASN A 5 16.99 -9.69 18.80
N GLU A 6 18.31 -9.81 18.98
CA GLU A 6 19.22 -8.64 18.98
C GLU A 6 19.18 -7.89 17.64
N ARG A 7 19.19 -8.62 16.52
CA ARG A 7 19.07 -8.01 15.18
C ARG A 7 17.73 -7.32 14.99
N ARG A 8 16.63 -7.93 15.46
CA ARG A 8 15.31 -7.31 15.43
C ARG A 8 15.29 -6.02 16.24
N GLU A 9 15.80 -6.03 17.46
CA GLU A 9 15.86 -4.83 18.32
C GLU A 9 16.68 -3.71 17.69
N TYR A 10 17.84 -4.03 17.11
CA TYR A 10 18.64 -3.09 16.34
C TYR A 10 17.83 -2.46 15.19
N LEU A 11 17.16 -3.29 14.38
CA LEU A 11 16.37 -2.82 13.25
C LEU A 11 15.22 -1.91 13.70
N LEU A 12 14.51 -2.27 14.78
CA LEU A 12 13.42 -1.45 15.30
C LEU A 12 13.89 -0.10 15.83
N TYR A 13 15.02 -0.07 16.54
CA TYR A 13 15.61 1.18 16.99
C TYR A 13 16.09 2.05 15.83
N TYR A 14 16.71 1.43 14.81
CA TYR A 14 17.11 2.14 13.60
C TYR A 14 15.92 2.73 12.84
N ILE A 15 14.84 1.96 12.67
CA ILE A 15 13.60 2.40 12.03
C ILE A 15 12.96 3.57 12.79
N ASP A 16 12.91 3.50 14.12
CA ASP A 16 12.40 4.57 15.00
C ASP A 16 13.20 5.88 14.85
N LEU A 17 14.53 5.78 14.78
CA LEU A 17 15.39 6.94 14.51
C LEU A 17 15.17 7.50 13.10
N CYS A 18 15.12 6.63 12.08
CA CYS A 18 14.87 7.03 10.70
C CYS A 18 13.53 7.76 10.55
N GLU A 19 12.47 7.28 11.20
CA GLU A 19 11.19 7.97 11.26
C GLU A 19 11.32 9.36 11.90
N SER A 20 12.01 9.44 13.05
CA SER A 20 12.22 10.68 13.80
C SER A 20 12.97 11.77 13.02
N VAL A 21 13.87 11.37 12.11
CA VAL A 21 14.61 12.28 11.23
C VAL A 21 14.10 12.31 9.79
N ASN A 22 12.94 11.70 9.52
CA ASN A 22 12.28 11.64 8.21
C ASN A 22 13.15 11.02 7.07
N LEU A 23 14.01 10.07 7.42
CA LEU A 23 14.80 9.23 6.49
C LEU A 23 13.97 8.02 6.04
N ILE A 24 12.95 8.28 5.21
CA ILE A 24 11.94 7.29 4.79
C ILE A 24 12.54 6.16 3.95
N ASP A 25 13.54 6.44 3.12
CA ASP A 25 14.11 5.44 2.22
C ASP A 25 14.92 4.42 3.03
N GLU A 26 15.74 4.90 3.97
CA GLU A 26 16.49 4.10 4.94
C GLU A 26 15.56 3.32 5.87
N MET A 27 14.47 3.96 6.33
CA MET A 27 13.41 3.28 7.09
C MET A 27 12.81 2.12 6.30
N GLY A 28 12.54 2.32 5.00
CA GLY A 28 12.02 1.31 4.10
C GLY A 28 12.97 0.13 3.95
N GLU A 29 14.25 0.38 3.71
CA GLU A 29 15.27 -0.67 3.57
C GLU A 29 15.37 -1.54 4.84
N ALA A 30 15.48 -0.90 6.01
CA ALA A 30 15.54 -1.60 7.29
C ALA A 30 14.24 -2.37 7.59
N MET A 31 13.09 -1.80 7.25
CA MET A 31 11.80 -2.47 7.43
C MET A 31 11.65 -3.69 6.51
N MET A 32 12.20 -3.65 5.30
CA MET A 32 12.24 -4.81 4.40
C MET A 32 13.17 -5.91 4.90
N GLU A 33 14.28 -5.56 5.57
CA GLU A 33 15.09 -6.55 6.30
C GLU A 33 14.33 -7.17 7.46
N ARG A 34 13.65 -6.34 8.27
CA ARG A 34 12.83 -6.83 9.37
C ARG A 34 11.70 -7.75 8.89
N ALA A 35 11.07 -7.43 7.77
CA ALA A 35 9.99 -8.24 7.20
C ALA A 35 10.42 -9.67 6.88
N LYS A 36 11.67 -9.88 6.44
CA LYS A 36 12.21 -11.21 6.09
C LYS A 36 12.47 -12.13 7.30
N MET A 37 12.46 -11.58 8.51
CA MET A 37 12.65 -12.38 9.71
C MET A 37 11.37 -13.21 9.96
N PRO A 38 11.45 -14.51 10.26
CA PRO A 38 10.31 -15.39 10.48
C PRO A 38 9.66 -15.17 11.87
N ILE A 39 9.47 -13.90 12.22
CA ILE A 39 8.95 -13.43 13.50
C ILE A 39 7.75 -12.56 13.21
N GLU A 40 6.61 -12.95 13.79
CA GLU A 40 5.35 -12.24 13.67
C GLU A 40 5.48 -10.74 14.02
N PHE A 41 4.73 -9.90 13.31
CA PHE A 41 4.74 -8.46 13.54
C PHE A 41 3.98 -8.10 14.81
N SER A 42 4.61 -7.26 15.62
CA SER A 42 3.95 -6.44 16.64
C SER A 42 3.17 -5.30 16.00
N GLU A 43 2.30 -4.67 16.79
CA GLU A 43 1.58 -3.47 16.36
C GLU A 43 2.50 -2.35 15.88
N LYS A 44 3.60 -2.10 16.61
CA LYS A 44 4.61 -1.09 16.26
C LYS A 44 5.23 -1.38 14.89
N GLU A 45 5.55 -2.65 14.59
CA GLU A 45 6.10 -3.09 13.31
C GLU A 45 5.10 -2.96 12.16
N ARG A 46 3.82 -3.29 12.38
CA ARG A 46 2.76 -3.03 11.38
C ARG A 46 2.65 -1.55 11.04
N ASN A 47 2.74 -0.68 12.05
CA ASN A 47 2.68 0.76 11.87
C ASN A 47 3.86 1.26 11.02
N TYR A 48 5.08 0.85 11.36
CA TYR A 48 6.28 1.20 10.59
C TYR A 48 6.21 0.75 9.14
N PHE A 49 5.81 -0.50 8.91
CA PHE A 49 5.64 -1.01 7.56
C PHE A 49 4.61 -0.20 6.76
N SER A 50 3.53 0.23 7.40
CA SER A 50 2.54 1.11 6.77
C SER A 50 3.12 2.47 6.44
N ILE A 51 3.85 3.09 7.36
CA ILE A 51 4.42 4.44 7.20
C ILE A 51 5.43 4.46 6.05
N CYS A 52 6.40 3.55 6.03
CA CYS A 52 7.43 3.55 4.99
C CYS A 52 6.81 3.29 3.61
N SER A 53 5.94 2.29 3.51
CA SER A 53 5.34 1.88 2.24
C SER A 53 4.39 2.97 1.70
N LYS A 54 3.58 3.59 2.57
CA LYS A 54 2.67 4.68 2.20
C LYS A 54 3.42 5.91 1.73
N ASN A 55 4.51 6.30 2.41
CA ASN A 55 5.29 7.47 2.01
C ASN A 55 5.96 7.26 0.65
N THR A 56 6.56 6.10 0.42
CA THR A 56 7.22 5.76 -0.84
C THR A 56 6.24 5.81 -2.02
N VAL A 57 5.11 5.12 -1.93
CA VAL A 57 4.13 5.10 -3.02
C VAL A 57 3.33 6.41 -3.09
N GLY A 58 3.06 7.07 -1.97
CA GLY A 58 2.35 8.35 -1.92
C GLY A 58 3.06 9.48 -2.65
N ARG A 59 4.40 9.56 -2.52
CA ARG A 59 5.23 10.50 -3.29
C ARG A 59 5.10 10.24 -4.79
N LEU A 60 5.23 8.99 -5.21
CA LEU A 60 5.11 8.60 -6.62
C LEU A 60 3.72 8.87 -7.21
N ARG A 61 2.65 8.56 -6.46
CA ARG A 61 1.26 8.85 -6.87
C ARG A 61 1.01 10.34 -7.01
N THR A 62 1.59 11.16 -6.14
CA THR A 62 1.49 12.62 -6.25
C THR A 62 2.21 13.13 -7.50
N SER A 63 3.41 12.63 -7.78
CA SER A 63 4.12 12.92 -9.03
C SER A 63 3.32 12.49 -10.26
N HIS A 64 2.72 11.30 -10.26
CA HIS A 64 1.89 10.81 -11.36
C HIS A 64 0.68 11.72 -11.62
N ARG A 65 -0.03 12.14 -10.56
CA ARG A 65 -1.16 13.08 -10.69
C ARG A 65 -0.74 14.42 -11.31
N HIS A 66 0.41 14.95 -10.89
CA HIS A 66 0.96 16.19 -11.47
C HIS A 66 1.33 16.04 -12.95
N LEU A 67 1.95 14.91 -13.33
CA LEU A 67 2.29 14.63 -14.72
C LEU A 67 1.02 14.48 -15.58
N LYS A 68 0.00 13.80 -15.06
CA LYS A 68 -1.29 13.67 -15.74
C LYS A 68 -1.94 15.03 -16.03
N SER A 69 -1.92 15.96 -15.07
CA SER A 69 -2.39 17.34 -15.32
C SER A 69 -1.52 18.11 -16.31
N SER A 70 -0.21 17.79 -16.38
CA SER A 70 0.71 18.44 -17.32
C SER A 70 0.47 18.00 -18.77
N THR A 71 0.03 16.76 -18.99
CA THR A 71 -0.28 16.21 -20.32
C THR A 71 -1.30 17.07 -21.07
N GLU A 72 -2.35 17.53 -20.38
CA GLU A 72 -3.40 18.38 -20.97
C GLU A 72 -2.84 19.75 -21.40
N VAL A 73 -1.93 20.32 -20.60
CA VAL A 73 -1.34 21.65 -20.86
C VAL A 73 -0.30 21.61 -21.98
N THR A 74 0.36 20.47 -22.18
CA THR A 74 1.44 20.33 -23.17
C THR A 74 1.00 19.74 -24.52
N ALA A 75 -0.30 19.49 -24.70
CA ALA A 75 -0.83 18.77 -25.87
C ALA A 75 -0.57 19.46 -27.22
N ASP A 76 -0.38 20.77 -27.23
CA ASP A 76 -0.11 21.58 -28.43
C ASP A 76 1.37 21.61 -28.84
N ASN A 77 2.27 21.14 -27.97
CA ASN A 77 3.71 21.15 -28.18
C ASN A 77 4.27 19.74 -28.13
N ARG A 78 4.60 19.19 -29.31
CA ARG A 78 5.10 17.83 -29.46
C ARG A 78 6.30 17.52 -28.56
N ILE A 79 7.30 18.40 -28.48
CA ILE A 79 8.50 18.16 -27.66
C ILE A 79 8.12 18.07 -26.19
N LYS A 80 7.29 18.97 -25.69
CA LYS A 80 6.82 18.94 -24.30
C LYS A 80 5.97 17.70 -24.01
N SER A 81 5.07 17.36 -24.93
CA SER A 81 4.22 16.16 -24.84
C SER A 81 5.05 14.89 -24.77
N ASP A 82 6.08 14.75 -25.63
CA ASP A 82 6.97 13.58 -25.64
C ASP A 82 7.71 13.44 -24.30
N VAL A 83 8.23 14.55 -23.74
CA VAL A 83 8.90 14.57 -22.43
C VAL A 83 7.96 14.18 -21.28
N VAL A 84 6.73 14.73 -21.27
CA VAL A 84 5.74 14.39 -20.24
C VAL A 84 5.35 12.91 -20.33
N SER A 85 5.18 12.38 -21.54
CA SER A 85 4.85 10.97 -21.76
C SER A 85 5.96 10.04 -21.25
N GLU A 86 7.23 10.29 -21.62
CA GLU A 86 8.37 9.48 -21.17
C GLU A 86 8.51 9.49 -19.64
N LEU A 87 8.35 10.66 -19.02
CA LEU A 87 8.44 10.77 -17.57
C LEU A 87 7.25 10.11 -16.86
N THR A 88 6.06 10.18 -17.46
CA THR A 88 4.86 9.49 -16.96
C THR A 88 5.09 7.98 -16.93
N GLU A 89 5.59 7.39 -18.02
CA GLU A 89 5.89 5.96 -18.09
C GLU A 89 6.92 5.54 -17.02
N LYS A 90 7.99 6.33 -16.82
CA LYS A 90 8.98 6.09 -15.77
C LYS A 90 8.35 6.09 -14.37
N VAL A 91 7.44 7.02 -14.09
CA VAL A 91 6.76 7.09 -12.78
C VAL A 91 5.78 5.93 -12.61
N VAL A 92 4.99 5.59 -13.64
CA VAL A 92 4.09 4.42 -13.62
C VAL A 92 4.85 3.15 -13.32
N ASN A 93 5.98 2.90 -13.98
CA ASN A 93 6.82 1.73 -13.73
C ASN A 93 7.35 1.70 -12.28
N LYS A 94 7.73 2.85 -11.71
CA LYS A 94 8.13 2.95 -10.31
C LYS A 94 6.98 2.65 -9.34
N ILE A 95 5.76 3.14 -9.62
CA ILE A 95 4.57 2.85 -8.82
C ILE A 95 4.29 1.35 -8.83
N VAL A 96 4.20 0.74 -10.01
CA VAL A 96 3.91 -0.70 -10.15
C VAL A 96 4.95 -1.54 -9.43
N LYS A 97 6.23 -1.22 -9.56
CA LYS A 97 7.31 -1.96 -8.90
C LYS A 97 7.25 -1.84 -7.38
N ALA A 98 6.99 -0.63 -6.86
CA ALA A 98 6.88 -0.39 -5.43
C ALA A 98 5.64 -1.08 -4.83
N CYS A 99 4.48 -1.00 -5.50
CA CYS A 99 3.27 -1.70 -5.06
C CYS A 99 3.47 -3.22 -5.04
N LYS A 100 4.02 -3.80 -6.12
CA LYS A 100 4.30 -5.25 -6.19
C LYS A 100 5.24 -5.70 -5.08
N LEU A 101 6.31 -4.95 -4.81
CA LEU A 101 7.22 -5.27 -3.70
C LEU A 101 6.47 -5.37 -2.36
N VAL A 102 5.55 -4.44 -2.10
CA VAL A 102 4.74 -4.45 -0.87
C VAL A 102 3.75 -5.61 -0.87
N GLU A 103 3.03 -5.84 -1.96
CA GLU A 103 2.10 -6.98 -2.13
C GLU A 103 2.83 -8.30 -1.88
N ASP A 104 3.94 -8.55 -2.58
CA ASP A 104 4.72 -9.77 -2.48
C ASP A 104 5.28 -9.98 -1.07
N THR A 105 5.68 -8.91 -0.39
CA THR A 105 6.17 -8.98 1.00
C THR A 105 5.04 -9.32 1.97
N LEU A 106 3.85 -8.73 1.78
CA LEU A 106 2.71 -9.03 2.62
C LEU A 106 2.25 -10.47 2.42
N GLU A 107 2.11 -10.92 1.17
CA GLU A 107 1.56 -12.24 0.85
C GLU A 107 2.54 -13.38 1.11
N ASN A 108 3.80 -13.24 0.71
CA ASN A 108 4.76 -14.34 0.73
C ASN A 108 5.69 -14.32 1.95
N VAL A 109 5.77 -13.19 2.67
CA VAL A 109 6.72 -13.05 3.79
C VAL A 109 5.99 -12.81 5.11
N ILE A 110 5.10 -11.82 5.21
CA ILE A 110 4.46 -11.46 6.49
C ILE A 110 3.27 -12.38 6.80
N TYR A 111 2.38 -12.61 5.84
CA TYR A 111 1.16 -13.39 6.02
C TYR A 111 1.43 -14.83 6.49
N PRO A 112 2.43 -15.57 5.97
CA PRO A 112 2.71 -16.95 6.41
C PRO A 112 3.09 -17.09 7.89
N TYR A 113 3.66 -16.03 8.50
CA TYR A 113 4.02 -16.01 9.93
C TYR A 113 2.97 -15.30 10.80
N SER A 114 1.88 -14.82 10.22
CA SER A 114 0.82 -14.12 10.96
C SER A 114 -0.12 -15.13 11.62
N GLN A 115 -0.07 -15.23 12.94
CA GLN A 115 -0.97 -16.05 13.75
C GLN A 115 -2.16 -15.24 14.26
N LEU A 116 -1.91 -13.98 14.64
CA LEU A 116 -2.92 -13.04 15.11
C LEU A 116 -3.87 -12.63 13.99
N ALA A 117 -5.17 -12.56 14.30
CA ALA A 117 -6.20 -12.11 13.36
C ALA A 117 -5.90 -10.69 12.86
N GLU A 118 -5.44 -9.80 13.73
CA GLU A 118 -5.05 -8.42 13.38
C GLU A 118 -3.97 -8.36 12.31
N ASN A 119 -2.96 -9.23 12.37
CA ASN A 119 -1.88 -9.28 11.37
C ASN A 119 -2.37 -9.77 10.01
N LYS A 120 -3.30 -10.73 9.99
CA LYS A 120 -3.92 -11.21 8.75
C LYS A 120 -4.83 -10.14 8.13
N ILE A 121 -5.67 -9.50 8.95
CA ILE A 121 -6.52 -8.38 8.55
C ILE A 121 -5.66 -7.26 7.96
N PHE A 122 -4.57 -6.91 8.65
CA PHE A 122 -3.58 -5.94 8.19
C PHE A 122 -3.04 -6.29 6.80
N CYS A 123 -2.62 -7.53 6.57
CA CYS A 123 -2.10 -7.97 5.27
C CYS A 123 -3.14 -7.85 4.17
N HIS A 124 -4.36 -8.39 4.37
CA HIS A 124 -5.42 -8.31 3.36
C HIS A 124 -5.79 -6.86 3.03
N LYS A 125 -6.01 -6.03 4.05
CA LYS A 125 -6.31 -4.61 3.88
C LYS A 125 -5.22 -3.92 3.06
N LEU A 126 -3.97 -4.15 3.40
CA LEU A 126 -2.85 -3.44 2.81
C LEU A 126 -2.60 -3.92 1.37
N ILE A 127 -2.69 -5.23 1.08
CA ILE A 127 -2.65 -5.75 -0.30
C ILE A 127 -3.74 -5.07 -1.15
N ALA A 128 -4.97 -4.97 -0.63
CA ALA A 128 -6.06 -4.32 -1.33
C ALA A 128 -5.77 -2.84 -1.64
N ASP A 129 -5.18 -2.10 -0.68
CA ASP A 129 -4.74 -0.72 -0.86
C ASP A 129 -3.70 -0.57 -1.99
N TYR A 130 -2.68 -1.44 -2.04
CA TYR A 130 -1.64 -1.36 -3.07
C TYR A 130 -2.12 -1.81 -4.45
N GLN A 131 -3.01 -2.79 -4.52
CA GLN A 131 -3.69 -3.15 -5.76
C GLN A 131 -4.58 -2.02 -6.28
N ARG A 132 -5.28 -1.30 -5.38
CA ARG A 132 -6.01 -0.07 -5.73
C ARG A 132 -5.09 0.98 -6.35
N TYR A 133 -3.90 1.21 -5.78
CA TYR A 133 -2.93 2.15 -6.36
C TYR A 133 -2.44 1.71 -7.75
N ARG A 134 -2.33 0.40 -8.01
CA ARG A 134 -2.01 -0.10 -9.35
C ARG A 134 -3.17 0.10 -10.32
N CYS A 135 -4.41 -0.08 -9.90
CA CYS A 135 -5.59 0.22 -10.73
C CYS A 135 -5.60 1.66 -11.27
N GLU A 136 -5.04 2.62 -10.53
CA GLU A 136 -4.95 4.03 -10.96
C GLU A 136 -4.04 4.26 -12.17
N VAL A 137 -3.10 3.35 -12.41
CA VAL A 137 -2.04 3.48 -13.43
C VAL A 137 -2.05 2.35 -14.47
N SER A 138 -2.86 1.32 -14.27
CA SER A 138 -2.93 0.15 -15.15
C SER A 138 -3.86 0.35 -16.34
N GLU A 139 -3.51 -0.30 -17.44
CA GLU A 139 -4.34 -0.43 -18.63
C GLU A 139 -5.65 -1.18 -18.35
N PRO A 140 -6.73 -0.98 -19.13
CA PRO A 140 -8.07 -1.51 -18.82
C PRO A 140 -8.14 -3.00 -18.50
N LYS A 141 -7.38 -3.84 -19.21
CA LYS A 141 -7.36 -5.30 -18.98
C LYS A 141 -6.73 -5.67 -17.64
N GLU A 142 -5.56 -5.11 -17.32
CA GLU A 142 -4.89 -5.37 -16.04
C GLU A 142 -5.68 -4.74 -14.88
N ARG A 143 -6.23 -3.53 -15.11
CA ARG A 143 -7.07 -2.83 -14.13
C ARG A 143 -8.26 -3.68 -13.69
N GLN A 144 -8.94 -4.39 -14.59
CA GLN A 144 -10.05 -5.25 -14.21
C GLN A 144 -9.62 -6.40 -13.28
N ILE A 145 -8.51 -7.07 -13.61
CA ILE A 145 -7.97 -8.16 -12.78
C ILE A 145 -7.59 -7.65 -11.38
N LEU A 146 -6.92 -6.50 -11.32
CA LEU A 146 -6.52 -5.88 -10.06
C LEU A 146 -7.72 -5.40 -9.23
N MET A 147 -8.75 -4.86 -9.88
CA MET A 147 -9.98 -4.44 -9.22
C MET A 147 -10.69 -5.63 -8.57
N GLU A 148 -10.85 -6.74 -9.29
CA GLU A 148 -11.48 -7.96 -8.76
C GLU A 148 -10.68 -8.56 -7.59
N SER A 149 -9.34 -8.58 -7.71
CA SER A 149 -8.45 -9.04 -6.64
C SER A 149 -8.52 -8.13 -5.41
N SER A 150 -8.43 -6.81 -5.60
CA SER A 150 -8.48 -5.82 -4.52
C SER A 150 -9.79 -5.91 -3.75
N LYS A 151 -10.93 -6.02 -4.46
CA LYS A 151 -12.24 -6.23 -3.86
C LYS A 151 -12.29 -7.48 -2.99
N LYS A 152 -11.75 -8.60 -3.48
CA LYS A 152 -11.70 -9.85 -2.71
C LYS A 152 -10.89 -9.69 -1.43
N HIS A 153 -9.75 -8.99 -1.48
CA HIS A 153 -8.95 -8.72 -0.27
C HIS A 153 -9.68 -7.82 0.72
N TYR A 154 -10.37 -6.76 0.28
CA TYR A 154 -11.20 -5.93 1.17
C TYR A 154 -12.33 -6.73 1.82
N GLN A 155 -13.09 -7.50 1.04
CA GLN A 155 -14.17 -8.36 1.56
C GLN A 155 -13.66 -9.39 2.56
N THR A 156 -12.47 -9.97 2.30
CA THR A 156 -11.84 -10.90 3.24
C THR A 156 -11.47 -10.18 4.54
N ALA A 157 -10.86 -8.99 4.45
CA ALA A 157 -10.50 -8.21 5.63
C ALA A 157 -11.74 -7.79 6.44
N GLU A 158 -12.81 -7.37 5.77
CA GLU A 158 -14.09 -6.99 6.37
C GLU A 158 -14.75 -8.15 7.12
N GLU A 159 -14.83 -9.33 6.51
CA GLU A 159 -15.38 -10.54 7.15
C GLU A 159 -14.54 -10.95 8.38
N MET A 160 -13.21 -10.89 8.27
CA MET A 160 -12.31 -11.17 9.40
C MET A 160 -12.45 -10.14 10.53
N ALA A 161 -12.83 -8.90 10.21
CA ALA A 161 -13.04 -7.82 11.16
C ALA A 161 -14.49 -7.73 11.69
N LYS A 162 -15.39 -8.64 11.30
CA LYS A 162 -16.82 -8.54 11.66
C LYS A 162 -17.06 -8.56 13.17
N ASP A 163 -16.29 -9.38 13.89
CA ASP A 163 -16.44 -9.60 15.33
C ASP A 163 -15.66 -8.56 16.16
N LEU A 164 -14.88 -7.69 15.50
CA LEU A 164 -14.23 -6.56 16.16
C LEU A 164 -15.25 -5.49 16.56
N SER A 165 -14.90 -4.76 17.62
CA SER A 165 -15.66 -3.61 18.10
C SER A 165 -15.95 -2.63 16.95
N PRO A 166 -17.15 -2.03 16.88
CA PRO A 166 -17.45 -1.02 15.87
C PRO A 166 -16.51 0.19 15.87
N VAL A 167 -15.84 0.49 17.00
CA VAL A 167 -14.85 1.58 17.12
C VAL A 167 -13.41 1.10 16.96
N ASP A 168 -13.20 -0.16 16.57
CA ASP A 168 -11.88 -0.71 16.31
C ASP A 168 -11.21 0.00 15.11
N LEU A 169 -9.95 0.42 15.28
CA LEU A 169 -9.23 1.20 14.27
C LEU A 169 -8.97 0.41 12.98
N SER A 170 -8.79 -0.91 13.07
CA SER A 170 -8.62 -1.75 11.88
C SER A 170 -9.92 -1.81 11.09
N LYS A 171 -11.05 -2.01 11.78
CA LYS A 171 -12.38 -2.05 11.16
C LYS A 171 -12.76 -0.74 10.49
N LEU A 172 -12.56 0.39 11.18
CA LEU A 172 -12.76 1.73 10.62
C LEU A 172 -11.83 1.98 9.42
N GLY A 173 -10.57 1.55 9.51
CA GLY A 173 -9.61 1.70 8.43
C GLY A 173 -9.95 0.87 7.18
N ILE A 174 -10.56 -0.31 7.35
CA ILE A 174 -11.05 -1.13 6.23
C ILE A 174 -12.24 -0.46 5.57
N ALA A 175 -13.26 -0.08 6.35
CA ALA A 175 -14.47 0.57 5.83
C ALA A 175 -14.14 1.85 5.05
N LEU A 176 -13.27 2.70 5.60
CA LEU A 176 -12.81 3.92 4.94
C LEU A 176 -12.11 3.63 3.61
N ASN A 177 -11.18 2.68 3.57
CA ASN A 177 -10.41 2.43 2.35
C ASN A 177 -11.23 1.67 1.30
N PHE A 178 -12.15 0.81 1.75
CA PHE A 178 -13.04 0.06 0.87
C PHE A 178 -14.12 0.97 0.27
N SER A 179 -14.65 1.93 1.02
CA SER A 179 -15.57 2.93 0.46
C SER A 179 -14.90 3.80 -0.60
N VAL A 180 -13.66 4.24 -0.36
CA VAL A 180 -12.85 4.94 -1.37
C VAL A 180 -12.61 4.07 -2.61
N PHE A 181 -12.34 2.77 -2.44
CA PHE A 181 -12.23 1.84 -3.56
C PHE A 181 -13.53 1.74 -4.39
N CYS A 182 -14.68 1.57 -3.73
CA CYS A 182 -15.97 1.51 -4.42
C CYS A 182 -16.27 2.82 -5.17
N TYR A 183 -15.89 3.97 -4.60
CA TYR A 183 -16.09 5.27 -5.22
C TYR A 183 -15.17 5.51 -6.41
N GLU A 184 -13.85 5.37 -6.22
CA GLU A 184 -12.82 5.79 -7.19
C GLU A 184 -12.53 4.73 -8.25
N ILE A 185 -12.67 3.43 -7.92
CA ILE A 185 -12.26 2.33 -8.79
C ILE A 185 -13.47 1.65 -9.43
N GLU A 186 -14.47 1.26 -8.64
CA GLU A 186 -15.68 0.58 -9.15
C GLU A 186 -16.72 1.56 -9.72
N ASN A 187 -16.63 2.86 -9.39
CA ASN A 187 -17.66 3.88 -9.68
C ASN A 187 -19.05 3.52 -9.08
N GLU A 188 -19.09 2.72 -8.01
CA GLU A 188 -20.29 2.35 -7.28
C GLU A 188 -20.59 3.36 -6.15
N HIS A 189 -20.88 4.61 -6.51
CA HIS A 189 -20.98 5.72 -5.54
C HIS A 189 -22.00 5.48 -4.41
N LYS A 190 -23.15 4.88 -4.70
CA LYS A 190 -24.17 4.60 -3.67
C LYS A 190 -23.63 3.67 -2.59
N LYS A 191 -22.99 2.57 -3.01
CA LYS A 191 -22.40 1.60 -2.10
C LYS A 191 -21.25 2.19 -1.29
N ALA A 192 -20.47 3.09 -1.88
CA ALA A 192 -19.42 3.82 -1.15
C ALA A 192 -20.01 4.67 -0.01
N TYR A 193 -21.13 5.37 -0.25
CA TYR A 193 -21.81 6.14 0.80
C TYR A 193 -22.44 5.27 1.88
N ASP A 194 -23.05 4.14 1.51
CA ASP A 194 -23.66 3.22 2.49
C ASP A 194 -22.62 2.53 3.39
N MET A 195 -21.36 2.46 2.94
CA MET A 195 -20.24 1.84 3.66
C MET A 195 -19.45 2.80 4.55
N ALA A 196 -19.42 4.10 4.21
CA ALA A 196 -18.67 5.13 4.93
C ALA A 196 -19.40 5.61 6.19
#